data_AF-A0AAN8LK95-F1
#
_entry.id   AF-A0AAN8LK95-F1
#
_cell.length_a   1.000
_cell.length_b   1.000
_cell.length_c   1.000
_cell.angle_alpha   90.00
_cell.angle_beta   90.00
_cell.angle_gamma   90.00
#
_symmetry.space_group_name_H-M   'P 1'
#
loop_
_entity.id
_entity.type
_entity.pdbx_description
1 polymer ?
#
loop_
_entity_poly.entity_id
_entity_poly.type
_entity_poly.pdbx_seq_one_letter_code
_entity_poly.pdbx_strand_id
1 'polypeptide(L)'
;MCRMSLCLSLSLSPLFVFLKDQASSWLIETVIQLSHKALLRHLYKNHLQGQLATLAIHPIANFPIQRLTAASTNYKVFLKVFDELAEGLEAILAAGHMGVIVQLTDSCAEREEKRREMMQRLLSAFHCAEPASRHTACLPLFLSLLTHEVYYSSETAEGTAEGETECPLSSICYLGSRLVQSLAKFKDRSLLLNSLRSLTPADHLTLGTDQSGSHVLQLLVTSYSDKGRGKILRRLEGQYVQMACSSAL
;
A
#
# COMPACT_ATOMS: atom_id res chain seq x y z
N MET A 1 -34.76 41.24 19.22
CA MET A 1 -33.78 40.91 18.16
C MET A 1 -32.81 39.88 18.72
N CYS A 2 -33.17 38.59 18.66
CA CYS A 2 -32.28 37.50 19.08
C CYS A 2 -31.36 37.11 17.92
N ARG A 3 -30.05 37.16 18.16
CA ARG A 3 -29.04 36.52 17.31
C ARG A 3 -29.26 35.01 17.36
N MET A 4 -29.79 34.43 16.28
CA MET A 4 -29.75 32.99 16.08
C MET A 4 -28.34 32.59 15.67
N SER A 5 -27.72 31.81 16.55
CA SER A 5 -26.47 31.10 16.36
C SER A 5 -26.51 30.25 15.09
N LEU A 6 -25.46 30.32 14.27
CA LEU A 6 -25.25 29.42 13.13
C LEU A 6 -25.08 27.99 13.65
N CYS A 7 -26.14 27.20 13.59
CA CYS A 7 -26.05 25.75 13.59
C CYS A 7 -26.08 25.30 12.11
N LEU A 8 -24.92 25.33 11.46
CA LEU A 8 -24.70 24.63 10.19
C LEU A 8 -24.67 23.13 10.52
N SER A 9 -25.83 22.50 10.54
CA SER A 9 -25.89 21.05 10.42
C SER A 9 -25.21 20.67 9.10
N LEU A 10 -24.11 19.90 9.19
CA LEU A 10 -23.54 19.20 8.05
C LEU A 10 -24.66 18.31 7.49
N SER A 11 -25.36 18.78 6.44
CA SER A 11 -26.24 17.90 5.68
C SER A 11 -25.32 16.93 4.95
N LEU A 12 -25.14 15.74 5.52
CA LEU A 12 -24.40 14.66 4.88
C LEU A 12 -25.02 14.44 3.50
N SER A 13 -24.18 14.36 2.47
CA SER A 13 -24.65 14.13 1.10
C SER A 13 -25.53 12.88 1.08
N PRO A 14 -26.73 12.91 0.47
CA PRO A 14 -27.56 11.71 0.29
C PRO A 14 -26.80 10.58 -0.39
N LEU A 15 -25.77 10.92 -1.18
CA LEU A 15 -24.87 9.96 -1.81
C LEU A 15 -24.18 9.02 -0.82
N PHE A 16 -23.98 9.43 0.42
CA PHE A 16 -23.34 8.60 1.44
C PHE A 16 -24.16 7.38 1.81
N VAL A 17 -25.49 7.49 1.77
CA VAL A 17 -26.38 6.35 1.99
C VAL A 17 -26.14 5.31 0.90
N PHE A 18 -26.09 5.75 -0.36
CA PHE A 18 -25.87 4.86 -1.51
C PHE A 18 -24.44 4.30 -1.58
N LEU A 19 -23.42 5.07 -1.20
CA LEU A 19 -22.04 4.58 -1.12
C LEU A 19 -21.84 3.49 -0.06
N LYS A 20 -22.67 3.48 0.98
CA LYS A 20 -22.61 2.51 2.08
C LYS A 20 -23.58 1.35 1.90
N ASP A 21 -24.46 1.41 0.91
CA ASP A 21 -25.35 0.31 0.55
C ASP A 21 -24.67 -0.67 -0.41
N GLN A 22 -24.87 -1.97 -0.19
CA GLN A 22 -24.19 -3.01 -0.97
C GLN A 22 -24.57 -2.96 -2.44
N ALA A 23 -25.86 -2.88 -2.79
CA ALA A 23 -26.25 -2.91 -4.22
C ALA A 23 -25.89 -1.59 -4.91
N SER A 24 -26.14 -0.47 -4.24
CA SER A 24 -25.93 0.86 -4.80
C SER A 24 -24.45 1.19 -4.97
N SER A 25 -23.57 0.70 -4.08
CA SER A 25 -22.12 0.95 -4.18
C SER A 25 -21.52 0.41 -5.47
N TRP A 26 -21.96 -0.76 -5.95
CA TRP A 26 -21.47 -1.37 -7.21
C TRP A 26 -21.89 -0.55 -8.43
N LEU A 27 -23.11 -0.01 -8.41
CA LEU A 27 -23.57 0.91 -9.44
C LEU A 27 -22.72 2.19 -9.42
N ILE A 28 -22.46 2.74 -8.23
CA ILE A 28 -21.63 3.94 -8.07
C ILE A 28 -20.19 3.69 -8.54
N GLU A 29 -19.60 2.55 -8.23
CA GLU A 29 -18.29 2.13 -8.75
C GLU A 29 -18.24 2.20 -10.27
N THR A 30 -19.25 1.64 -10.93
CA THR A 30 -19.38 1.66 -12.40
C THR A 30 -19.53 3.08 -12.93
N VAL A 31 -20.39 3.89 -12.30
CA VAL A 31 -20.60 5.30 -12.67
C VAL A 31 -19.29 6.08 -12.55
N ILE A 32 -18.55 5.91 -11.46
CA ILE A 32 -17.26 6.57 -11.24
C ILE A 32 -16.24 6.16 -12.32
N GLN A 33 -16.15 4.88 -12.65
CA GLN A 33 -15.22 4.37 -13.65
C GLN A 33 -15.48 4.96 -15.05
N LEU A 34 -16.75 5.16 -15.40
CA LEU A 34 -17.16 5.74 -16.68
C LEU A 34 -17.25 7.28 -16.66
N SER A 35 -17.01 7.91 -15.50
CA SER A 35 -17.14 9.36 -15.34
C SER A 35 -15.99 10.12 -16.00
N HIS A 36 -16.33 11.16 -16.73
CA HIS A 36 -15.37 12.09 -17.29
C HIS A 36 -14.84 13.09 -16.23
N LYS A 37 -13.75 13.78 -16.55
CA LYS A 37 -13.03 14.72 -15.68
C LYS A 37 -13.91 15.75 -14.94
N ALA A 38 -14.94 16.30 -15.59
CA ALA A 38 -15.79 17.31 -14.97
C ALA A 38 -16.71 16.70 -13.89
N LEU A 39 -17.30 15.55 -14.18
CA LEU A 39 -18.12 14.81 -13.23
C LEU A 39 -17.33 14.32 -12.01
N LEU A 40 -16.14 13.74 -12.22
CA LEU A 40 -15.27 13.32 -11.10
C LEU A 40 -14.91 14.48 -10.18
N ARG A 41 -14.63 15.66 -10.75
CA ARG A 41 -14.34 16.87 -9.97
C ARG A 41 -15.56 17.35 -9.19
N HIS A 42 -16.74 17.32 -9.82
CA HIS A 42 -18.00 17.72 -9.17
C HIS A 42 -18.33 16.77 -8.01
N LEU A 43 -18.26 15.46 -8.26
CA LEU A 43 -18.46 14.41 -7.29
C LEU A 43 -17.56 14.60 -6.06
N TYR A 44 -16.25 14.79 -6.27
CA TYR A 44 -15.32 15.04 -5.19
C TYR A 44 -15.70 16.30 -4.38
N LYS A 45 -15.80 17.45 -5.05
CA LYS A 45 -15.97 18.74 -4.37
C LYS A 45 -17.28 18.88 -3.61
N ASN A 46 -18.37 18.34 -4.15
CA ASN A 46 -19.71 18.58 -3.60
C ASN A 46 -20.19 17.48 -2.68
N HIS A 47 -19.57 16.30 -2.72
CA HIS A 47 -20.05 15.15 -1.95
C HIS A 47 -18.97 14.47 -1.12
N LEU A 48 -17.74 14.33 -1.61
CA LEU A 48 -16.76 13.44 -0.98
C LEU A 48 -15.66 14.15 -0.20
N GLN A 49 -15.40 15.42 -0.50
CA GLN A 49 -14.32 16.18 0.11
C GLN A 49 -14.44 16.24 1.63
N GLY A 50 -13.36 15.87 2.32
CA GLY A 50 -13.29 15.82 3.78
C GLY A 50 -13.90 14.56 4.41
N GLN A 51 -14.31 13.57 3.62
CA GLN A 51 -14.93 12.32 4.06
C GLN A 51 -14.28 11.06 3.45
N LEU A 52 -13.30 11.19 2.56
CA LEU A 52 -12.66 10.07 1.86
C LEU A 52 -12.01 9.07 2.82
N ALA A 53 -11.27 9.53 3.83
CA ALA A 53 -10.68 8.64 4.83
C ALA A 53 -11.75 7.85 5.60
N THR A 54 -12.84 8.51 6.00
CA THR A 54 -13.99 7.88 6.67
C THR A 54 -14.71 6.87 5.78
N LEU A 55 -14.84 7.15 4.48
CA LEU A 55 -15.43 6.23 3.51
C LEU A 55 -14.48 5.07 3.18
N ALA A 56 -13.17 5.32 3.16
CA ALA A 56 -12.15 4.31 2.89
C ALA A 56 -12.03 3.26 4.01
N ILE A 57 -12.39 3.59 5.25
CA ILE A 57 -12.44 2.63 6.36
C ILE A 57 -13.75 1.81 6.41
N HIS A 58 -14.76 2.18 5.61
CA HIS A 58 -16.05 1.52 5.63
C HIS A 58 -16.04 0.23 4.78
N PRO A 59 -16.63 -0.88 5.26
CA PRO A 59 -16.57 -2.19 4.59
C PRO A 59 -17.16 -2.21 3.16
N ILE A 60 -18.09 -1.31 2.87
CA ILE A 60 -18.72 -1.16 1.55
C ILE A 60 -18.14 0.04 0.77
N ALA A 61 -18.20 1.24 1.35
CA ALA A 61 -17.77 2.46 0.65
C ALA A 61 -16.29 2.51 0.25
N ASN A 62 -15.41 1.66 0.81
CA ASN A 62 -14.01 1.61 0.39
C ASN A 62 -13.85 1.26 -1.10
N PHE A 63 -14.73 0.44 -1.69
CA PHE A 63 -14.63 0.06 -3.11
C PHE A 63 -14.91 1.23 -4.06
N PRO A 64 -15.99 2.03 -3.90
CA PRO A 64 -16.14 3.30 -4.59
C PRO A 64 -14.94 4.24 -4.45
N ILE A 65 -14.29 4.29 -3.29
CA ILE A 65 -13.08 5.13 -3.10
C ILE A 65 -11.90 4.60 -3.93
N GLN A 66 -11.72 3.28 -4.03
CA GLN A 66 -10.74 2.69 -4.95
C GLN A 66 -11.03 3.11 -6.40
N ARG A 67 -12.28 3.00 -6.85
CA ARG A 67 -12.66 3.40 -8.22
C ARG A 67 -12.47 4.90 -8.46
N LEU A 68 -12.78 5.75 -7.48
CA LEU A 68 -12.56 7.19 -7.59
C LEU A 68 -11.08 7.51 -7.73
N THR A 69 -10.25 6.86 -6.92
CA THR A 69 -8.80 7.04 -6.95
C THR A 69 -8.26 6.66 -8.33
N ALA A 70 -8.63 5.49 -8.85
CA ALA A 70 -8.26 5.02 -10.19
C ALA A 70 -8.74 5.95 -11.31
N ALA A 71 -10.02 6.29 -11.32
CA ALA A 71 -10.62 7.12 -12.38
C ALA A 71 -10.07 8.55 -12.37
N SER A 72 -9.57 9.02 -11.22
CA SER A 72 -9.04 10.37 -11.07
C SER A 72 -7.56 10.53 -11.38
N THR A 73 -6.78 9.45 -11.49
CA THR A 73 -5.31 9.43 -11.60
C THR A 73 -4.74 10.52 -12.52
N ASN A 74 -5.27 10.60 -13.74
CA ASN A 74 -4.79 11.50 -14.79
C ASN A 74 -5.33 12.95 -14.68
N TYR A 75 -6.03 13.30 -13.59
CA TYR A 75 -6.66 14.60 -13.38
C TYR A 75 -6.22 15.28 -12.09
N LYS A 76 -6.14 16.61 -12.06
CA LYS A 76 -5.73 17.37 -10.87
C LYS A 76 -6.51 17.05 -9.58
N VAL A 77 -7.74 16.52 -9.68
CA VAL A 77 -8.53 16.12 -8.51
C VAL A 77 -7.88 14.96 -7.74
N PHE A 78 -7.11 14.09 -8.41
CA PHE A 78 -6.35 13.02 -7.75
C PHE A 78 -5.41 13.55 -6.68
N LEU A 79 -4.77 14.71 -6.86
CA LEU A 79 -3.88 15.25 -5.83
C LEU A 79 -4.64 15.56 -4.53
N LYS A 80 -5.89 15.99 -4.63
CA LYS A 80 -6.77 16.23 -3.48
C LYS A 80 -7.28 14.93 -2.86
N VAL A 81 -7.63 13.96 -3.70
CA VAL A 81 -7.96 12.60 -3.26
C VAL A 81 -6.77 11.97 -2.51
N PHE A 82 -5.56 12.13 -3.04
CA PHE A 82 -4.32 11.65 -2.44
C PHE A 82 -4.07 12.28 -1.07
N ASP A 83 -4.08 13.61 -0.98
CA ASP A 83 -3.78 14.33 0.26
C ASP A 83 -4.70 13.82 1.40
N GLU A 84 -6.00 13.69 1.10
CA GLU A 84 -7.01 13.27 2.07
C GLU A 84 -6.90 11.79 2.48
N LEU A 85 -6.62 10.89 1.53
CA LEU A 85 -6.41 9.47 1.84
C LEU A 85 -5.09 9.21 2.55
N ALA A 86 -4.03 9.96 2.21
CA ALA A 86 -2.72 9.84 2.82
C ALA A 86 -2.72 10.26 4.31
N GLU A 87 -3.58 11.20 4.69
CA GLU A 87 -3.81 11.56 6.10
C GLU A 87 -4.43 10.41 6.91
N GLY A 88 -5.30 9.61 6.29
CA GLY A 88 -5.97 8.46 6.92
C GLY A 88 -5.30 7.11 6.69
N LEU A 89 -4.07 7.07 6.14
CA LEU A 89 -3.47 5.83 5.61
C LEU A 89 -3.36 4.72 6.66
N GLU A 90 -2.93 5.06 7.88
CA GLU A 90 -2.77 4.09 8.97
C GLU A 90 -4.12 3.52 9.43
N ALA A 91 -5.16 4.35 9.50
CA ALA A 91 -6.51 3.89 9.82
C ALA A 91 -7.09 2.96 8.73
N ILE A 92 -6.77 3.23 7.46
CA ILE A 92 -7.15 2.39 6.33
C ILE A 92 -6.42 1.03 6.40
N LEU A 93 -5.13 1.04 6.75
CA LEU A 93 -4.32 -0.16 6.98
C LEU A 93 -4.91 -1.00 8.14
N ALA A 94 -5.19 -0.37 9.28
CA ALA A 94 -5.77 -1.02 10.46
C ALA A 94 -7.16 -1.61 10.20
N ALA A 95 -7.95 -0.97 9.33
CA ALA A 95 -9.25 -1.47 8.90
C ALA A 95 -9.17 -2.62 7.87
N GLY A 96 -7.96 -2.99 7.42
CA GLY A 96 -7.73 -4.08 6.46
C GLY A 96 -8.07 -3.74 5.01
N HIS A 97 -8.34 -2.46 4.69
CA HIS A 97 -8.77 -2.04 3.35
C HIS A 97 -7.59 -1.76 2.42
N MET A 98 -6.68 -2.73 2.32
CA MET A 98 -5.44 -2.62 1.55
C MET A 98 -5.65 -2.32 0.06
N GLY A 99 -6.81 -2.68 -0.50
CA GLY A 99 -7.16 -2.29 -1.88
C GLY A 99 -7.10 -0.78 -2.11
N VAL A 100 -7.47 0.03 -1.11
CA VAL A 100 -7.36 1.50 -1.17
C VAL A 100 -5.90 1.93 -1.25
N ILE A 101 -5.04 1.36 -0.41
CA ILE A 101 -3.61 1.69 -0.35
C ILE A 101 -2.88 1.26 -1.63
N VAL A 102 -3.16 0.06 -2.13
CA VAL A 102 -2.61 -0.45 -3.39
C VAL A 102 -3.04 0.44 -4.56
N GLN A 103 -4.34 0.76 -4.65
CA GLN A 103 -4.85 1.62 -5.72
C GLN A 103 -4.26 3.04 -5.67
N LEU A 104 -4.12 3.62 -4.46
CA LEU A 104 -3.48 4.92 -4.28
C LEU A 104 -2.01 4.90 -4.72
N THR A 105 -1.30 3.82 -4.40
CA THR A 105 0.09 3.60 -4.80
C THR A 105 0.24 3.41 -6.30
N ASP A 106 -0.61 2.58 -6.92
CA ASP A 106 -0.65 2.39 -8.37
C ASP A 106 -0.93 3.72 -9.10
N SER A 107 -1.83 4.54 -8.57
CA SER A 107 -2.15 5.86 -9.14
C SER A 107 -0.97 6.84 -9.04
N CYS A 108 -0.17 6.77 -7.96
CA CYS A 108 1.09 7.51 -7.84
C CYS A 108 2.14 7.02 -8.85
N ALA A 109 2.17 5.71 -9.15
CA ALA A 109 3.08 5.14 -10.13
C ALA A 109 2.74 5.64 -11.54
N GLU A 110 1.46 5.53 -11.94
CA GLU A 110 0.95 5.93 -13.26
C GLU A 110 1.10 7.43 -13.51
N ARG A 111 0.73 8.26 -12.54
CA ARG A 111 0.75 9.72 -12.68
C ARG A 111 2.15 10.32 -12.58
N GLU A 112 3.08 9.61 -11.95
CA GLU A 112 4.41 10.08 -11.63
C GLU A 112 4.54 11.17 -10.53
N GLU A 113 3.44 11.49 -9.84
CA GLU A 113 3.41 12.47 -8.75
C GLU A 113 3.23 11.77 -7.39
N LYS A 114 3.53 12.48 -6.29
CA LYS A 114 3.32 12.02 -4.90
C LYS A 114 4.04 10.73 -4.47
N ARG A 115 4.81 10.07 -5.34
CA ARG A 115 5.58 8.85 -5.06
C ARG A 115 6.40 8.88 -3.76
N ARG A 116 7.19 9.95 -3.55
CA ARG A 116 8.03 10.11 -2.34
C ARG A 116 7.17 10.22 -1.08
N GLU A 117 6.10 11.00 -1.17
CA GLU A 117 5.16 11.18 -0.07
C GLU A 117 4.45 9.87 0.26
N MET A 118 3.99 9.12 -0.75
CA MET A 118 3.39 7.80 -0.58
C MET A 118 4.34 6.83 0.14
N MET A 119 5.61 6.75 -0.29
CA MET A 119 6.60 5.91 0.37
C MET A 119 6.82 6.32 1.83
N GLN A 120 6.95 7.62 2.11
CA GLN A 120 7.10 8.10 3.49
C GLN A 120 5.88 7.74 4.36
N ARG A 121 4.67 7.90 3.82
CA ARG A 121 3.43 7.55 4.53
C ARG A 121 3.34 6.05 4.80
N LEU A 122 3.78 5.20 3.88
CA LEU A 122 3.87 3.76 4.10
C LEU A 122 4.90 3.42 5.18
N LEU A 123 6.11 3.99 5.14
CA LEU A 123 7.11 3.77 6.19
C LEU A 123 6.56 4.17 7.57
N SER A 124 5.85 5.29 7.64
CA SER A 124 5.19 5.74 8.86
C SER A 124 4.10 4.77 9.31
N ALA A 125 3.16 4.38 8.44
CA ALA A 125 2.06 3.48 8.79
C ALA A 125 2.49 2.05 9.16
N PHE A 126 3.64 1.60 8.65
CA PHE A 126 4.25 0.31 8.99
C PHE A 126 5.25 0.41 10.15
N HIS A 127 5.38 1.58 10.78
CA HIS A 127 6.24 1.86 11.94
C HIS A 127 7.74 1.61 11.69
N CYS A 128 8.17 1.79 10.42
CA CYS A 128 9.55 1.67 9.98
C CYS A 128 10.11 2.97 9.38
N ALA A 129 9.51 4.13 9.68
CA ALA A 129 10.02 5.43 9.25
C ALA A 129 11.25 5.90 10.06
N GLU A 130 11.25 5.65 11.37
CA GLU A 130 12.33 6.06 12.26
C GLU A 130 12.66 4.94 13.27
N PRO A 131 13.94 4.74 13.61
CA PRO A 131 15.12 5.33 12.97
C PRO A 131 15.31 4.85 11.53
N ALA A 132 16.10 5.59 10.73
CA ALA A 132 16.39 5.24 9.33
C ALA A 132 16.97 3.83 9.12
N SER A 133 17.58 3.21 10.14
CA SER A 133 18.02 1.82 10.08
C SER A 133 16.85 0.85 9.84
N ARG A 134 15.63 1.14 10.35
CA ARG A 134 14.43 0.31 10.15
C ARG A 134 13.97 0.25 8.70
N HIS A 135 14.46 1.13 7.83
CA HIS A 135 14.08 1.13 6.41
C HIS A 135 14.48 -0.17 5.71
N THR A 136 15.49 -0.88 6.22
CA THR A 136 15.91 -2.21 5.74
C THR A 136 14.86 -3.29 5.98
N ALA A 137 13.90 -3.07 6.87
CA ALA A 137 12.79 -3.98 7.13
C ALA A 137 11.53 -3.67 6.29
N CYS A 138 11.52 -2.61 5.46
CA CYS A 138 10.28 -2.19 4.80
C CYS A 138 9.68 -3.26 3.85
N LEU A 139 10.52 -4.03 3.14
CA LEU A 139 10.05 -5.06 2.22
C LEU A 139 9.32 -6.21 2.93
N PRO A 140 9.87 -6.89 3.95
CA PRO A 140 9.15 -7.96 4.65
C PRO A 140 7.88 -7.44 5.34
N LEU A 141 7.89 -6.22 5.89
CA LEU A 141 6.70 -5.59 6.48
C LEU A 141 5.60 -5.36 5.42
N PHE A 142 5.94 -4.82 4.25
CA PHE A 142 4.97 -4.62 3.16
C PHE A 142 4.45 -5.94 2.57
N LEU A 143 5.30 -6.96 2.47
CA LEU A 143 4.91 -8.28 1.94
C LEU A 143 3.97 -9.02 2.89
N SER A 144 4.25 -8.98 4.20
CA SER A 144 3.43 -9.62 5.24
C SER A 144 2.21 -8.79 5.64
N LEU A 145 2.19 -7.49 5.31
CA LEU A 145 1.21 -6.51 5.79
C LEU A 145 1.18 -6.35 7.32
N LEU A 146 2.32 -6.58 7.98
CA LEU A 146 2.47 -6.44 9.42
C LEU A 146 3.26 -5.16 9.74
N THR A 147 2.86 -4.45 10.80
CA THR A 147 3.69 -3.34 11.32
C THR A 147 4.97 -3.88 11.93
N HIS A 148 5.96 -3.01 12.07
CA HIS A 148 7.25 -3.38 12.65
C HIS A 148 7.11 -4.05 14.03
N GLU A 149 6.25 -3.55 14.93
CA GLU A 149 6.10 -4.24 16.22
C GLU A 149 5.50 -5.62 16.02
N VAL A 150 4.41 -5.77 15.25
CA VAL A 150 3.76 -7.09 15.11
C VAL A 150 4.69 -8.12 14.48
N TYR A 151 5.47 -7.72 13.46
CA TYR A 151 6.40 -8.61 12.78
C TYR A 151 7.52 -9.09 13.72
N TYR A 152 8.11 -8.19 14.52
CA TYR A 152 9.24 -8.53 15.40
C TYR A 152 8.84 -8.90 16.86
N SER A 153 7.59 -8.69 17.28
CA SER A 153 7.11 -9.02 18.64
C SER A 153 6.76 -10.50 18.82
N SER A 154 6.72 -11.30 17.75
CA SER A 154 6.43 -12.74 17.83
C SER A 154 7.48 -13.53 18.63
N GLU A 155 8.60 -12.93 19.03
CA GLU A 155 9.73 -13.63 19.68
C GLU A 155 10.18 -13.02 21.02
N THR A 156 9.61 -11.89 21.47
CA THR A 156 10.06 -11.22 22.71
C THR A 156 9.50 -11.83 24.01
N ALA A 157 9.10 -13.11 24.01
CA ALA A 157 8.73 -13.81 25.24
C ALA A 157 9.95 -14.24 26.09
N GLU A 158 11.18 -14.14 25.56
CA GLU A 158 12.39 -14.46 26.31
C GLU A 158 13.41 -13.32 26.19
N GLY A 159 13.55 -12.59 27.31
CA GLY A 159 14.40 -11.40 27.41
C GLY A 159 15.84 -11.65 26.99
N THR A 160 16.17 -11.21 25.78
CA THR A 160 17.53 -10.93 25.34
C THR A 160 17.55 -9.61 24.56
N ALA A 161 18.69 -8.94 24.69
CA ALA A 161 18.90 -7.52 24.45
C ALA A 161 18.63 -7.05 23.01
N GLU A 162 18.45 -5.73 22.89
CA GLU A 162 18.49 -4.91 21.68
C GLU A 162 19.49 -5.44 20.62
N GLY A 163 18.96 -6.28 19.74
CA GLY A 163 19.61 -6.84 18.57
C GLY A 163 18.48 -7.27 17.64
N GLU A 164 18.56 -6.89 16.38
CA GLU A 164 17.56 -7.21 15.36
C GLU A 164 17.41 -8.75 15.27
N THR A 165 16.44 -9.32 15.98
CA THR A 165 16.14 -10.74 15.89
C THR A 165 15.75 -11.04 14.45
N GLU A 166 16.44 -12.00 13.82
CA GLU A 166 16.17 -12.42 12.44
C GLU A 166 14.79 -13.11 12.39
N CYS A 167 13.72 -12.33 12.21
CA CYS A 167 12.38 -12.86 12.06
C CYS A 167 12.13 -13.27 10.60
N PRO A 168 12.00 -14.58 10.30
CA PRO A 168 11.93 -15.07 8.94
C PRO A 168 10.63 -14.61 8.26
N LEU A 169 10.73 -14.30 6.98
CA LEU A 169 9.58 -14.04 6.11
C LEU A 169 8.81 -15.36 5.93
N SER A 170 7.83 -15.58 6.80
CA SER A 170 7.07 -16.84 6.87
C SER A 170 5.84 -16.86 5.96
N SER A 171 5.28 -15.68 5.62
CA SER A 171 4.11 -15.57 4.76
C SER A 171 4.14 -14.29 3.93
N ILE A 172 3.60 -14.39 2.70
CA ILE A 172 3.47 -13.26 1.77
C ILE A 172 1.98 -13.08 1.48
N CYS A 173 1.45 -11.90 1.78
CA CYS A 173 0.10 -11.54 1.40
C CYS A 173 0.06 -11.12 -0.06
N TYR A 174 -0.95 -11.59 -0.81
CA TYR A 174 -1.19 -11.15 -2.19
C TYR A 174 -1.27 -9.61 -2.32
N LEU A 175 -2.01 -8.95 -1.43
CA LEU A 175 -2.13 -7.48 -1.46
C LEU A 175 -0.82 -6.79 -1.08
N GLY A 176 0.00 -7.40 -0.23
CA GLY A 176 1.36 -6.95 0.08
C GLY A 176 2.29 -7.05 -1.13
N SER A 177 2.26 -8.18 -1.84
CA SER A 177 2.98 -8.35 -3.11
C SER A 177 2.53 -7.32 -4.15
N ARG A 178 1.22 -7.11 -4.31
CA ARG A 178 0.67 -6.07 -5.21
C ARG A 178 1.16 -4.68 -4.84
N LEU A 179 1.17 -4.32 -3.56
CA LEU A 179 1.71 -3.05 -3.08
C LEU A 179 3.17 -2.88 -3.48
N VAL A 180 4.01 -3.88 -3.22
CA VAL A 180 5.45 -3.83 -3.56
C VAL A 180 5.64 -3.75 -5.08
N GLN A 181 4.85 -4.48 -5.87
CA GLN A 181 4.90 -4.40 -7.32
C GLN A 181 4.55 -2.98 -7.83
N SER A 182 3.58 -2.31 -7.21
CA SER A 182 3.26 -0.91 -7.52
C SER A 182 4.39 0.03 -7.15
N LEU A 183 4.99 -0.13 -5.97
CA LEU A 183 6.14 0.68 -5.53
C LEU A 183 7.38 0.46 -6.40
N ALA A 184 7.60 -0.76 -6.90
CA ALA A 184 8.71 -1.07 -7.78
C ALA A 184 8.64 -0.35 -9.15
N LYS A 185 7.47 0.19 -9.53
CA LYS A 185 7.33 1.06 -10.71
C LYS A 185 7.83 2.47 -10.47
N PHE A 186 8.08 2.88 -9.21
CA PHE A 186 8.61 4.21 -8.91
C PHE A 186 10.02 4.38 -9.46
N LYS A 187 10.41 5.62 -9.76
CA LYS A 187 11.77 5.92 -10.24
C LYS A 187 12.83 5.63 -9.18
N ASP A 188 12.56 6.01 -7.93
CA ASP A 188 13.41 5.70 -6.79
C ASP A 188 12.90 4.42 -6.11
N ARG A 189 13.76 3.41 -6.07
CA ARG A 189 13.51 2.09 -5.49
C ARG A 189 14.54 1.75 -4.40
N SER A 190 15.39 2.71 -4.04
CA SER A 190 16.57 2.47 -3.19
C SER A 190 16.21 1.79 -1.87
N LEU A 191 15.11 2.18 -1.24
CA LEU A 191 14.60 1.57 -0.01
C LEU A 191 14.24 0.09 -0.19
N LEU A 192 13.43 -0.24 -1.22
CA LEU A 192 13.05 -1.62 -1.52
C LEU A 192 14.27 -2.48 -1.86
N LEU A 193 15.21 -1.94 -2.64
CA LEU A 193 16.41 -2.66 -3.04
C LEU A 193 17.41 -2.81 -1.87
N ASN A 194 17.43 -1.88 -0.93
CA ASN A 194 18.23 -2.03 0.29
C ASN A 194 17.62 -3.08 1.21
N SER A 195 16.30 -3.07 1.36
CA SER A 195 15.56 -4.05 2.16
C SER A 195 15.63 -5.46 1.58
N LEU A 196 15.51 -5.62 0.25
CA LEU A 196 15.74 -6.93 -0.41
C LEU A 196 17.14 -7.48 -0.11
N ARG A 197 18.15 -6.61 -0.15
CA ARG A 197 19.54 -7.02 0.08
C ARG A 197 19.82 -7.44 1.53
N SER A 198 19.06 -6.92 2.50
CA SER A 198 19.20 -7.30 3.92
C SER A 198 18.49 -8.60 4.27
N LEU A 199 17.60 -9.10 3.42
CA LEU A 199 16.93 -10.38 3.64
C LEU A 199 17.92 -11.55 3.79
N THR A 200 17.56 -12.52 4.62
CA THR A 200 18.35 -13.75 4.81
C THR A 200 18.25 -14.65 3.57
N PRO A 201 19.15 -15.62 3.38
CA PRO A 201 19.00 -16.62 2.31
C PRO A 201 17.67 -17.39 2.39
N ALA A 202 17.15 -17.64 3.60
CA ALA A 202 15.85 -18.30 3.77
C ALA A 202 14.70 -17.42 3.27
N ASP A 203 14.72 -16.12 3.57
CA ASP A 203 13.70 -15.18 3.09
C ASP A 203 13.71 -15.03 1.56
N HIS A 204 14.92 -15.00 0.97
CA HIS A 204 15.05 -14.96 -0.48
C HIS A 204 14.48 -16.21 -1.15
N LEU A 205 14.67 -17.38 -0.53
CA LEU A 205 14.07 -18.62 -0.97
C LEU A 205 12.55 -18.57 -0.85
N THR A 206 12.00 -18.15 0.31
CA THR A 206 10.55 -17.99 0.49
C THR A 206 9.97 -17.07 -0.58
N LEU A 207 10.61 -15.91 -0.80
CA LEU A 207 10.20 -14.96 -1.83
C LEU A 207 10.27 -15.58 -3.23
N GLY A 208 11.27 -16.42 -3.51
CA GLY A 208 11.45 -17.09 -4.78
C GLY A 208 10.48 -18.26 -5.05
N THR A 209 9.98 -18.92 -4.00
CA THR A 209 9.11 -20.09 -4.11
C THR A 209 7.64 -19.81 -3.83
N ASP A 210 7.31 -18.60 -3.35
CA ASP A 210 5.92 -18.16 -3.17
C ASP A 210 5.31 -17.64 -4.48
N GLN A 211 4.06 -17.98 -4.76
CA GLN A 211 3.35 -17.61 -6.00
C GLN A 211 3.28 -16.09 -6.22
N SER A 212 3.11 -15.30 -5.15
CA SER A 212 3.04 -13.84 -5.25
C SER A 212 4.41 -13.19 -5.06
N GLY A 213 5.27 -13.81 -4.25
CA GLY A 213 6.63 -13.38 -3.96
C GLY A 213 7.56 -13.48 -5.17
N SER A 214 7.42 -14.53 -5.99
CA SER A 214 8.30 -14.78 -7.13
C SER A 214 8.25 -13.62 -8.14
N HIS A 215 7.04 -13.10 -8.38
CA HIS A 215 6.82 -11.91 -9.20
C HIS A 215 7.48 -10.65 -8.61
N VAL A 216 7.45 -10.48 -7.28
CA VAL A 216 8.14 -9.37 -6.60
C VAL A 216 9.65 -9.51 -6.75
N LEU A 217 10.20 -10.70 -6.48
CA LEU A 217 11.63 -10.97 -6.63
C LEU A 217 12.07 -10.70 -8.06
N GLN A 218 11.35 -11.23 -9.06
CA GLN A 218 11.64 -11.00 -10.47
C GLN A 218 11.64 -9.50 -10.80
N LEU A 219 10.61 -8.76 -10.40
CA LEU A 219 10.49 -7.34 -10.71
C LEU A 219 11.60 -6.51 -10.06
N LEU A 220 11.94 -6.79 -8.80
CA LEU A 220 13.02 -6.08 -8.11
C LEU A 220 14.38 -6.46 -8.67
N VAL A 221 14.69 -7.75 -8.85
CA VAL A 221 15.98 -8.25 -9.36
C VAL A 221 16.25 -7.75 -10.78
N THR A 222 15.25 -7.76 -11.66
CA THR A 222 15.40 -7.24 -13.03
C THR A 222 15.60 -5.73 -13.09
N SER A 223 15.22 -5.01 -12.03
CA SER A 223 15.45 -3.56 -11.92
C SER A 223 16.81 -3.15 -11.34
N TYR A 224 17.60 -4.09 -10.82
CA TYR A 224 18.94 -3.79 -10.31
C TYR A 224 19.94 -3.48 -11.42
N SER A 225 21.01 -2.78 -11.04
CA SER A 225 22.27 -2.82 -11.78
C SER A 225 22.89 -4.23 -11.76
N ASP A 226 23.72 -4.55 -12.75
CA ASP A 226 24.40 -5.85 -12.85
C ASP A 226 25.13 -6.25 -11.57
N LYS A 227 25.80 -5.29 -10.94
CA LYS A 227 26.51 -5.50 -9.67
C LYS A 227 25.55 -5.83 -8.52
N GLY A 228 24.40 -5.17 -8.44
CA GLY A 228 23.40 -5.43 -7.42
C GLY A 228 22.73 -6.79 -7.60
N ARG A 229 22.32 -7.08 -8.84
CA ARG A 229 21.77 -8.39 -9.23
C ARG A 229 22.74 -9.53 -8.91
N GLY A 230 24.02 -9.38 -9.23
CA GLY A 230 25.04 -10.38 -8.89
C GLY A 230 25.27 -10.58 -7.38
N LYS A 231 24.88 -9.64 -6.51
CA LYS A 231 24.90 -9.86 -5.05
C LYS A 231 23.69 -10.66 -4.58
N ILE A 232 22.51 -10.39 -5.13
CA ILE A 232 21.30 -11.15 -4.80
C ILE A 232 21.42 -12.60 -5.30
N LEU A 233 21.88 -12.80 -6.54
CA LEU A 233 22.10 -14.14 -7.09
C LEU A 233 23.09 -14.96 -6.25
N ARG A 234 24.19 -14.35 -5.78
CA ARG A 234 25.13 -15.02 -4.88
C ARG A 234 24.49 -15.47 -3.55
N ARG A 235 23.51 -14.74 -3.02
CA ARG A 235 22.77 -15.15 -1.81
C ARG A 235 21.84 -16.35 -2.06
N LEU A 236 21.41 -16.56 -3.31
CA LEU A 236 20.59 -17.68 -3.74
C LEU A 236 21.40 -18.91 -4.17
N GLU A 237 22.74 -18.86 -4.08
CA GLU A 237 23.58 -20.02 -4.38
C GLU A 237 23.24 -21.20 -3.47
N GLY A 238 23.09 -22.38 -4.07
CA GLY A 238 22.63 -23.59 -3.39
C GLY A 238 21.10 -23.75 -3.33
N GLN A 239 20.32 -22.73 -3.68
CA GLN A 239 18.85 -22.75 -3.61
C GLN A 239 18.15 -22.85 -4.99
N TYR A 240 18.89 -22.72 -6.09
CA TYR A 240 18.34 -22.69 -7.45
C TYR A 240 17.49 -23.91 -7.82
N VAL A 241 17.89 -25.11 -7.39
CA VAL A 241 17.14 -26.34 -7.68
C VAL A 241 15.78 -26.30 -7.02
N GLN A 242 15.72 -25.90 -5.74
CA GLN A 242 14.46 -25.79 -5.01
C GLN A 242 13.53 -24.76 -5.62
N MET A 243 14.06 -23.60 -6.05
CA MET A 243 13.29 -22.58 -6.76
C MET A 243 12.76 -23.10 -8.11
N ALA A 244 13.60 -23.78 -8.90
CA ALA A 244 13.22 -24.31 -10.21
C ALA A 244 12.16 -25.43 -10.13
N CYS A 245 12.14 -26.18 -9.03
CA CYS A 245 11.15 -27.22 -8.77
C CYS A 245 9.84 -26.70 -8.15
N SER A 246 9.76 -25.41 -7.80
CA SER A 246 8.55 -24.79 -7.28
C SER A 246 7.57 -24.45 -8.41
N SER A 247 6.27 -24.51 -8.14
CA SER A 247 5.23 -24.12 -9.11
C SER A 247 5.01 -22.61 -9.21
N ALA A 248 5.86 -21.80 -8.57
CA ALA A 248 5.68 -20.36 -8.44
C ALA A 248 6.17 -19.53 -9.64
N LEU A 249 6.69 -20.18 -10.69
CA LEU A 249 7.16 -19.59 -11.94
C LEU A 249 6.07 -19.54 -13.01
#